data_AF-A0A0E0EPY5-F1
#
_entry.id   AF-A0A0E0EPY5-F1
#
_cell.length_a   1.000
_cell.length_b   1.000
_cell.length_c   1.000
_cell.angle_alpha   90.00
_cell.angle_beta   90.00
_cell.angle_gamma   90.00
#
_symmetry.space_group_name_H-M   'P 1'
#
loop_
_entity.id
_entity.type
_entity.pdbx_description
1 polymer ?
#
loop_
_entity_poly.entity_id
_entity_poly.type
_entity_poly.pdbx_seq_one_letter_code
_entity_poly.pdbx_strand_id
1 'polypeptide(L)'
;MATTHSGVPAHGATMHGGTELLPAMQSVYNTVVALGLQGQVNVTTTHSLDIMGSSYAVQYIQPLLNFLSMARSPFLFNCYPYVVYKADPGSVPLEYVLFQPNAGVTDPNTKLNYDNMLYNQIDTVYAAMPQALSHTDVDLKISEALGPDEEDEQRNKGRKEEDEHRKRLTSGPMDKLVFN
;
A
#
# COMPACT_ATOMS: atom_id res chain seq x y z
N MET A 1 -4.47 17.50 0.02
CA MET A 1 -5.83 17.57 -0.54
C MET A 1 -6.09 16.25 -1.26
N ALA A 2 -6.93 15.39 -0.71
CA ALA A 2 -7.33 14.17 -1.41
C ALA A 2 -8.41 14.54 -2.43
N THR A 3 -8.01 14.64 -3.70
CA THR A 3 -8.96 14.71 -4.82
C THR A 3 -9.51 13.30 -5.05
N THR A 4 -10.81 13.16 -4.83
CA THR A 4 -11.59 11.97 -5.19
C THR A 4 -11.66 11.86 -6.71
N HIS A 5 -10.98 10.87 -7.30
CA HIS A 5 -11.31 10.41 -8.65
C HIS A 5 -12.08 9.09 -8.59
N SER A 6 -13.38 9.24 -8.82
CA SER A 6 -14.36 8.20 -9.07
C SER A 6 -14.03 7.41 -10.34
N GLY A 7 -14.06 6.08 -10.24
CA GLY A 7 -14.76 5.27 -11.24
C GLY A 7 -13.92 4.30 -12.07
N VAL A 8 -13.63 3.13 -11.50
CA VAL A 8 -13.72 1.86 -12.25
C VAL A 8 -14.48 0.86 -11.36
N PRO A 9 -15.64 0.32 -11.79
CA PRO A 9 -16.40 -0.62 -10.99
C PRO A 9 -15.74 -2.01 -11.10
N ALA A 10 -15.15 -2.49 -10.00
CA ALA A 10 -14.78 -3.89 -9.89
C ALA A 10 -16.09 -4.72 -9.89
N HIS A 11 -16.19 -5.60 -10.88
CA HIS A 11 -17.25 -6.59 -11.03
C HIS A 11 -17.49 -7.34 -9.72
N GLY A 12 -18.78 -7.60 -9.43
CA GLY A 12 -19.30 -8.10 -8.16
C GLY A 12 -18.47 -9.19 -7.51
N ALA A 13 -17.80 -8.80 -6.41
CA ALA A 13 -17.48 -9.68 -5.31
C ALA A 13 -18.15 -9.08 -4.08
N THR A 14 -19.25 -9.68 -3.63
CA THR A 14 -19.83 -9.36 -2.33
C THR A 14 -18.75 -9.57 -1.27
N MET A 15 -18.33 -8.48 -0.61
CA MET A 15 -17.31 -8.47 0.44
C MET A 15 -17.80 -9.22 1.68
N HIS A 16 -17.70 -10.55 1.66
CA HIS A 16 -17.97 -11.42 2.82
C HIS A 16 -16.71 -11.67 3.68
N GLY A 17 -15.53 -11.19 3.29
CA GLY A 17 -14.26 -11.50 3.97
C GLY A 17 -13.98 -10.69 5.24
N GLY A 18 -14.68 -9.58 5.49
CA GLY A 18 -14.38 -8.68 6.62
C GLY A 18 -14.88 -9.17 7.99
N THR A 19 -15.82 -10.11 8.03
CA THR A 19 -16.46 -10.57 9.29
C THR A 19 -15.77 -11.77 9.93
N GLU A 20 -15.06 -12.58 9.15
CA GLU A 20 -14.48 -13.85 9.62
C GLU A 20 -13.06 -13.69 10.17
N LEU A 21 -12.38 -12.58 9.85
CA LEU A 21 -10.98 -12.38 10.23
C LEU A 21 -10.79 -12.36 11.75
N LEU A 22 -11.59 -11.57 12.48
CA LEU A 22 -11.47 -11.47 13.93
C LEU A 22 -11.78 -12.81 14.63
N PRO A 23 -12.88 -13.52 14.31
CA PRO A 23 -13.10 -14.88 14.81
C PRO A 23 -11.95 -15.85 14.52
N ALA A 24 -11.37 -15.80 13.31
CA ALA A 24 -10.25 -16.64 12.95
C ALA A 24 -9.00 -16.34 13.80
N MET A 25 -8.65 -15.06 13.97
CA MET A 25 -7.53 -14.63 14.81
C MET A 25 -7.71 -15.06 16.27
N GLN A 26 -8.92 -14.93 16.82
CA GLN A 26 -9.24 -15.39 18.18
C GLN A 26 -9.08 -16.91 18.34
N SER A 27 -9.53 -17.70 17.35
CA SER A 27 -9.36 -19.15 17.35
C SER A 27 -7.88 -19.57 17.36
N VAL A 28 -7.06 -18.93 16.52
CA VAL A 28 -5.61 -19.17 16.47
C VAL A 28 -4.96 -18.77 17.80
N TYR A 29 -5.31 -17.60 18.35
CA TYR A 29 -4.76 -17.14 19.63
C TYR A 29 -5.10 -18.06 20.80
N ASN A 30 -6.34 -18.56 20.87
CA ASN A 30 -6.72 -19.53 21.89
C ASN A 30 -5.87 -20.80 21.82
N THR A 31 -5.51 -21.24 20.61
CA THR A 31 -4.60 -22.38 20.42
C THR A 31 -3.18 -22.05 20.88
N VAL A 32 -2.66 -20.87 20.54
CA VAL A 32 -1.35 -20.38 21.01
C VAL A 32 -1.29 -20.34 22.54
N VAL A 33 -2.35 -19.84 23.19
CA VAL A 33 -2.48 -19.81 24.66
C VAL A 33 -2.53 -21.22 25.24
N ALA A 34 -3.31 -22.13 24.64
CA ALA A 34 -3.42 -23.51 25.10
C ALA A 34 -2.08 -24.27 25.03
N LEU A 35 -1.21 -23.91 24.09
CA LEU A 35 0.15 -24.44 23.98
C LEU A 35 1.17 -23.73 24.88
N GLY A 36 0.78 -22.69 25.62
CA GLY A 36 1.69 -21.92 26.46
C GLY A 36 2.67 -21.02 25.69
N LEU A 37 2.36 -20.69 24.44
CA LEU A 37 3.23 -19.93 23.52
C LEU A 37 2.86 -18.44 23.44
N GLN A 38 1.92 -17.97 24.25
CA GLN A 38 1.57 -16.55 24.32
C GLN A 38 2.79 -15.71 24.72
N GLY A 39 3.02 -14.61 23.99
CA GLY A 39 4.21 -13.77 24.14
C GLY A 39 5.46 -14.27 23.40
N GLN A 40 5.43 -15.49 22.84
CA GLN A 40 6.46 -15.99 21.92
C GLN A 40 5.97 -16.01 20.47
N VAL A 41 4.68 -16.33 20.27
CA VAL A 41 4.02 -16.32 18.96
C VAL A 41 2.94 -15.25 18.96
N ASN A 42 3.11 -14.24 18.11
CA ASN A 42 2.11 -13.19 17.91
C ASN A 42 1.06 -13.63 16.88
N VAL A 43 -0.20 -13.36 17.19
CA VAL A 43 -1.30 -13.51 16.22
C VAL A 43 -1.69 -12.13 15.74
N THR A 44 -1.47 -11.88 14.45
CA THR A 44 -1.71 -10.57 13.83
C THR A 44 -2.15 -10.73 12.38
N THR A 45 -2.49 -9.62 11.73
CA THR A 45 -2.88 -9.52 10.33
C THR A 45 -2.21 -8.30 9.71
N THR A 46 -1.98 -8.36 8.40
CA THR A 46 -1.43 -7.23 7.63
C THR A 46 -2.52 -6.37 7.02
N HIS A 47 -2.21 -5.09 6.82
CA HIS A 47 -3.08 -4.05 6.32
C HIS A 47 -2.39 -3.17 5.27
N SER A 48 -3.07 -2.85 4.17
CA SER A 48 -2.60 -1.81 3.25
C SER A 48 -2.68 -0.43 3.92
N LEU A 49 -1.74 0.46 3.63
CA LEU A 49 -1.83 1.88 4.02
C LEU A 49 -3.12 2.55 3.53
N ASP A 50 -3.71 2.08 2.43
CA ASP A 50 -4.93 2.67 1.83
C ASP A 50 -6.15 2.61 2.76
N ILE A 51 -6.14 1.74 3.76
CA ILE A 51 -7.24 1.66 4.72
C ILE A 51 -7.22 2.84 5.71
N MET A 52 -6.09 3.54 5.82
CA MET A 52 -5.92 4.66 6.74
C MET A 52 -6.55 5.92 6.13
N GLY A 53 -7.58 6.45 6.80
CA GLY A 53 -8.29 7.66 6.36
C GLY A 53 -9.70 7.42 5.81
N SER A 54 -10.10 6.16 5.59
CA SER A 54 -11.49 5.81 5.28
C SER A 54 -12.31 5.63 6.56
N SER A 55 -13.38 6.43 6.73
CA SER A 55 -14.31 6.29 7.86
C SER A 55 -14.97 4.91 7.94
N TYR A 56 -15.14 4.24 6.79
CA TYR A 56 -15.63 2.87 6.73
C TYR A 56 -14.60 1.87 7.24
N ALA A 57 -13.31 2.09 7.00
CA ALA A 57 -12.25 1.20 7.46
C ALA A 57 -12.10 1.23 8.99
N VAL A 58 -12.35 2.39 9.63
CA VAL A 58 -12.28 2.54 11.10
C VAL A 58 -13.17 1.52 11.83
N GLN A 59 -14.38 1.27 11.32
CA GLN A 59 -15.32 0.33 11.93
C GLN A 59 -14.81 -1.12 11.94
N TYR A 60 -13.97 -1.49 10.97
CA TYR A 60 -13.37 -2.83 10.89
C TYR A 60 -12.04 -2.92 11.65
N ILE A 61 -11.25 -1.84 11.69
CA ILE A 61 -9.94 -1.83 12.33
C ILE A 61 -10.07 -1.78 13.86
N GLN A 62 -11.06 -1.08 14.40
CA GLN A 62 -11.19 -0.90 15.84
C GLN A 62 -11.36 -2.23 16.61
N PRO A 63 -12.23 -3.18 16.19
CA PRO A 63 -12.29 -4.50 16.82
C PRO A 63 -10.99 -5.31 16.71
N LEU A 64 -10.27 -5.19 15.60
CA LEU A 64 -8.98 -5.86 15.40
C LEU A 64 -7.92 -5.32 16.37
N LEU A 65 -7.87 -4.00 16.56
CA LEU A 65 -6.92 -3.40 17.50
C LEU A 65 -7.22 -3.72 18.95
N ASN A 66 -8.50 -3.78 19.34
CA ASN A 66 -8.88 -4.27 20.67
C ASN A 66 -8.31 -5.68 20.91
N PHE A 67 -8.42 -6.55 19.91
CA PHE A 67 -7.84 -7.89 19.98
C PHE A 67 -6.32 -7.87 20.03
N LEU A 68 -5.65 -7.07 19.20
CA LEU A 68 -4.19 -6.98 19.16
C LEU A 68 -3.61 -6.46 20.47
N SER A 69 -4.22 -5.43 21.08
CA SER A 69 -3.88 -4.94 22.43
C SER A 69 -4.01 -6.06 23.47
N MET A 70 -5.16 -6.74 23.52
CA MET A 70 -5.38 -7.87 24.43
C MET A 70 -4.36 -9.00 24.23
N ALA A 71 -4.07 -9.35 22.98
CA ALA A 71 -3.14 -10.41 22.60
C ALA A 71 -1.67 -9.98 22.68
N ARG A 72 -1.38 -8.72 23.07
CA ARG A 72 -0.05 -8.10 23.04
C ARG A 72 0.68 -8.33 21.71
N SER A 73 -0.06 -8.20 20.63
CA SER A 73 0.41 -8.46 19.26
C SER A 73 0.51 -7.17 18.47
N PRO A 74 1.51 -7.06 17.56
CA PRO A 74 1.72 -5.84 16.81
C PRO A 74 0.64 -5.66 15.75
N PHE A 75 0.36 -4.42 15.37
CA PHE A 75 -0.37 -4.09 14.16
C PHE A 75 0.60 -4.03 12.99
N LEU A 76 0.34 -4.83 11.95
CA LEU A 76 1.19 -4.90 10.76
C LEU A 76 0.59 -4.07 9.63
N PHE A 77 1.45 -3.35 8.91
CA PHE A 77 1.06 -2.62 7.71
C PHE A 77 2.09 -2.77 6.60
N ASN A 78 1.61 -2.65 5.37
CA ASN A 78 2.43 -2.73 4.17
C ASN A 78 2.74 -1.33 3.63
N CYS A 79 4.00 -1.09 3.28
CA CYS A 79 4.48 0.14 2.67
C CYS A 79 4.87 -0.12 1.21
N TYR A 80 4.31 0.63 0.27
CA TYR A 80 4.66 0.47 -1.14
C TYR A 80 5.03 1.80 -1.82
N PRO A 81 6.16 2.45 -1.46
CA PRO A 81 6.56 3.72 -2.03
C PRO A 81 6.59 3.75 -3.56
N TYR A 82 7.11 2.69 -4.19
CA TYR A 82 7.20 2.62 -5.65
C TYR A 82 5.83 2.54 -6.33
N VAL A 83 4.84 1.88 -5.71
CA VAL A 83 3.46 1.84 -6.21
C VAL A 83 2.84 3.24 -6.20
N VAL A 84 3.11 4.02 -5.15
CA VAL A 84 2.65 5.43 -5.06
C VAL A 84 3.28 6.27 -6.17
N TYR A 85 4.59 6.13 -6.42
CA TYR A 85 5.25 6.79 -7.55
C TYR A 85 4.64 6.40 -8.90
N LYS A 86 4.40 5.11 -9.15
CA LYS A 86 3.79 4.66 -10.42
C LYS A 86 2.41 5.26 -10.67
N ALA A 87 1.66 5.56 -9.61
CA ALA A 87 0.33 6.15 -9.71
C ALA A 87 0.37 7.65 -10.05
N ASP A 88 1.39 8.39 -9.58
CA ASP A 88 1.56 9.82 -9.85
C ASP A 88 3.05 10.22 -9.99
N PRO A 89 3.70 9.85 -11.12
CA PRO A 89 5.12 10.13 -11.32
C PRO A 89 5.41 11.62 -11.58
N GLY A 90 4.38 12.44 -11.79
CA GLY A 90 4.51 13.89 -11.98
C GLY A 90 4.66 14.65 -10.66
N SER A 91 4.00 14.19 -9.60
CA SER A 91 4.02 14.84 -8.29
C SER A 91 4.92 14.14 -7.27
N VAL A 92 5.22 12.86 -7.47
CA VAL A 92 6.06 12.06 -6.56
C VAL A 92 7.46 11.94 -7.16
N PRO A 93 8.51 12.49 -6.53
CA PRO A 93 9.88 12.32 -7.02
C PRO A 93 10.33 10.85 -6.96
N LEU A 94 11.02 10.38 -7.99
CA LEU A 94 11.53 9.01 -8.03
C LEU A 94 12.60 8.79 -6.96
N GLU A 95 13.47 9.77 -6.76
CA GLU A 95 14.56 9.71 -5.77
C GLU A 95 14.02 9.56 -4.34
N TYR A 96 12.87 10.19 -4.06
CA TYR A 96 12.18 10.14 -2.78
C TYR A 96 11.62 8.75 -2.44
N VAL A 97 11.22 7.96 -3.44
CA VAL A 97 10.74 6.58 -3.25
C VAL A 97 11.83 5.52 -3.35
N LEU A 98 12.98 5.86 -3.96
CA LEU A 98 14.16 5.00 -4.08
C LEU A 98 15.21 5.21 -2.99
N PHE A 99 14.90 6.02 -1.96
CA PHE A 99 15.81 6.32 -0.84
C PHE A 99 17.13 6.97 -1.30
N GLN A 100 17.07 7.75 -2.39
CA GLN A 100 18.22 8.47 -2.94
C GLN A 100 18.23 9.92 -2.44
N PRO A 101 19.39 10.62 -2.46
CA PRO A 101 19.46 12.02 -2.06
C PRO A 101 18.48 12.91 -2.85
N ASN A 102 17.65 13.69 -2.15
CA ASN A 102 16.68 14.61 -2.75
C ASN A 102 16.34 15.74 -1.76
N ALA A 103 15.54 16.73 -2.20
CA ALA A 103 15.15 17.87 -1.36
C ALA A 103 14.12 17.50 -0.26
N GLY A 104 13.55 16.32 -0.33
CA GLY A 104 12.45 15.84 0.49
C GLY A 104 11.09 16.37 0.04
N VAL A 105 10.05 15.81 0.64
CA VAL A 105 8.66 16.22 0.50
C VAL A 105 8.17 16.68 1.87
N THR A 106 7.70 17.93 1.93
CA THR A 106 7.11 18.49 3.15
C THR A 106 5.63 18.13 3.25
N ASP A 107 5.23 17.47 4.34
CA ASP A 107 3.82 17.22 4.63
C ASP A 107 3.11 18.55 4.93
N PRO A 108 2.06 18.91 4.18
CA PRO A 108 1.34 20.16 4.39
C PRO A 108 0.65 20.26 5.74
N ASN A 109 0.35 19.14 6.41
CA ASN A 109 -0.36 19.12 7.69
C ASN A 109 0.61 19.30 8.87
N THR A 110 1.64 18.47 8.95
CA THR A 110 2.60 18.47 10.07
C THR A 110 3.78 19.43 9.88
N LYS A 111 4.03 19.88 8.64
CA LYS A 111 5.22 20.66 8.23
C LYS A 111 6.54 19.90 8.38
N LEU A 112 6.49 18.60 8.61
CA LEU A 112 7.68 17.75 8.63
C LEU A 112 8.16 17.52 7.20
N ASN A 113 9.48 17.63 6.99
CA ASN A 113 10.11 17.32 5.71
C ASN A 113 10.69 15.91 5.76
N TYR A 114 10.24 15.06 4.84
CA TYR A 114 10.72 13.70 4.73
C TYR A 114 11.61 13.61 3.50
N ASP A 115 12.83 13.13 3.66
CA ASP A 115 13.74 12.84 2.54
C ASP A 115 13.49 11.47 1.91
N ASN A 116 12.60 10.66 2.49
CA ASN A 116 12.14 9.40 1.92
C ASN A 116 10.68 9.10 2.27
N MET A 117 9.99 8.43 1.33
CA MET A 117 8.55 8.17 1.47
C MET A 117 8.21 7.17 2.57
N LEU A 118 9.10 6.23 2.87
CA LEU A 118 8.84 5.22 3.90
C LEU A 118 8.63 5.86 5.27
N TYR A 119 9.48 6.81 5.66
CA TYR A 119 9.32 7.52 6.94
C TYR A 119 8.03 8.33 6.99
N ASN A 120 7.66 9.00 5.90
CA ASN A 120 6.40 9.69 5.82
C ASN A 120 5.20 8.74 6.00
N GLN A 121 5.24 7.57 5.35
CA GLN A 121 4.20 6.55 5.48
C GLN A 121 4.12 5.99 6.91
N ILE A 122 5.25 5.70 7.56
CA ILE A 122 5.30 5.25 8.96
C ILE A 122 4.67 6.31 9.88
N ASP A 123 5.07 7.57 9.77
CA ASP A 123 4.56 8.65 10.62
C ASP A 123 3.07 8.90 10.38
N THR A 124 2.60 8.71 9.14
CA THR A 124 1.17 8.76 8.82
C THR A 124 0.38 7.70 9.59
N VAL A 125 0.89 6.46 9.68
CA VAL A 125 0.25 5.41 10.49
C VAL A 125 0.24 5.78 11.97
N TYR A 126 1.39 6.21 12.49
CA TYR A 126 1.52 6.63 13.88
C TYR A 126 0.57 7.76 14.24
N ALA A 127 0.37 8.73 13.36
CA ALA A 127 -0.55 9.84 13.57
C ALA A 127 -2.03 9.43 13.49
N ALA A 128 -2.35 8.46 12.64
CA ALA A 128 -3.72 7.96 12.48
C ALA A 128 -4.18 7.08 13.65
N MET A 129 -3.26 6.34 14.27
CA MET A 129 -3.57 5.37 15.33
C MET A 129 -4.28 5.98 16.56
N PRO A 130 -3.79 7.08 17.19
CA PRO A 130 -4.48 7.69 18.33
C PRO A 130 -5.85 8.27 17.97
N GLN A 131 -5.98 8.86 16.77
CA GLN A 131 -7.18 9.58 16.34
C GLN A 131 -8.30 8.64 15.90
N ALA A 132 -7.96 7.52 15.27
CA ALA A 132 -8.95 6.58 14.80
C ALA A 132 -9.33 5.53 15.87
N LEU A 133 -8.45 5.22 16.85
CA LEU A 133 -8.48 3.87 17.45
C LEU A 133 -8.28 3.80 18.97
N SER A 134 -7.98 4.90 19.68
CA SER A 134 -7.83 4.95 21.15
C SER A 134 -6.82 3.97 21.76
N HIS A 135 -5.92 3.40 20.96
CA HIS A 135 -4.87 2.47 21.40
C HIS A 135 -3.50 3.11 21.25
N THR A 136 -2.69 3.05 22.30
CA THR A 136 -1.30 3.57 22.33
C THR A 136 -0.29 2.50 22.75
N ASP A 137 -0.79 1.32 23.08
CA ASP A 137 -0.09 0.15 23.61
C ASP A 137 0.14 -0.94 22.55
N VAL A 138 -0.35 -0.74 21.33
CA VAL A 138 -0.15 -1.65 20.20
C VAL A 138 1.08 -1.23 19.41
N ASP A 139 2.08 -2.10 19.36
CA ASP A 139 3.28 -1.90 18.55
C ASP A 139 2.95 -1.85 17.05
N LEU A 140 3.55 -0.90 16.33
CA LEU A 140 3.49 -0.83 14.87
C LEU A 140 4.69 -1.53 14.24
N LYS A 141 4.45 -2.37 13.23
CA LYS A 141 5.52 -3.00 12.45
C LYS A 141 5.19 -3.04 10.97
N ILE A 142 6.22 -2.92 10.15
CA ILE A 142 6.11 -3.09 8.70
C ILE A 142 6.14 -4.59 8.41
N SER A 143 5.12 -5.11 7.72
CA SER A 143 5.11 -6.50 7.23
C SER A 143 5.74 -6.64 5.85
N GLU A 144 5.64 -5.60 5.03
CA GLU A 144 6.13 -5.64 3.66
C GLU A 144 6.56 -4.24 3.20
N ALA A 145 7.71 -4.19 2.54
CA ALA A 145 8.16 -3.01 1.81
C ALA A 145 8.75 -3.47 0.47
N LEU A 146 8.06 -3.18 -0.64
CA LEU A 146 8.54 -3.53 -1.98
C LEU A 146 9.21 -2.33 -2.67
N GLY A 147 10.37 -2.59 -3.25
CA GLY A 147 11.06 -1.70 -4.18
C GLY A 147 10.54 -1.87 -5.62
N PRO A 148 11.19 -1.24 -6.61
CA PRO A 148 10.91 -1.55 -8.01
C PRO A 148 11.25 -3.01 -8.32
N ASP A 149 10.27 -3.76 -8.86
CA ASP A 149 10.51 -5.09 -9.42
C ASP A 149 11.15 -4.96 -10.81
N GLU A 150 12.25 -5.67 -11.07
CA GLU A 150 12.96 -5.64 -12.36
C GLU A 150 12.06 -6.06 -13.54
N GLU A 151 11.05 -6.90 -13.29
CA GLU A 151 10.12 -7.39 -14.31
C GLU A 151 9.18 -6.28 -14.84
N ASP A 152 8.77 -5.34 -13.98
CA ASP A 152 7.90 -4.22 -14.35
C ASP A 152 8.63 -3.23 -15.28
N GLU A 153 9.94 -3.04 -15.08
CA GLU A 153 10.78 -2.22 -15.97
C GLU A 153 10.95 -2.86 -17.35
N GLN A 154 11.20 -4.17 -17.40
CA GLN A 154 11.36 -4.90 -18.67
C GLN A 154 10.05 -4.95 -19.46
N ARG A 155 8.92 -5.19 -18.77
CA ARG A 155 7.58 -5.20 -19.39
C ARG A 155 7.16 -3.82 -19.94
N ASN A 156 7.61 -2.74 -19.31
CA ASN A 156 7.36 -1.39 -19.81
C ASN A 156 8.28 -0.97 -20.96
N LYS A 157 9.53 -1.44 -20.99
CA LYS A 157 10.43 -1.26 -22.14
C LYS A 157 9.88 -1.98 -23.39
N GLY A 158 9.47 -3.24 -23.25
CA GLY A 158 8.92 -4.00 -24.37
C GLY A 158 7.66 -3.37 -25.00
N ARG A 159 6.76 -2.82 -24.18
CA ARG A 159 5.56 -2.12 -24.68
C ARG A 159 5.88 -0.83 -25.44
N LYS A 160 6.86 -0.05 -24.96
CA LYS A 160 7.29 1.17 -25.66
C LYS A 160 7.95 0.86 -27.00
N GLU A 161 8.75 -0.21 -27.08
CA GLU A 161 9.39 -0.65 -28.31
C GLU A 161 8.37 -1.20 -29.33
N GLU A 162 7.36 -1.95 -28.89
CA GLU A 162 6.28 -2.41 -29.77
C GLU A 162 5.45 -1.23 -30.31
N ASP A 163 5.12 -0.25 -29.46
CA ASP A 163 4.39 0.95 -29.88
C ASP A 163 5.19 1.81 -30.86
N GLU A 164 6.51 1.92 -30.67
CA GLU A 164 7.39 2.64 -31.60
C GLU A 164 7.56 1.87 -32.91
N HIS A 165 7.66 0.54 -32.85
CA HIS A 165 7.69 -0.32 -34.03
C HIS A 165 6.39 -0.24 -34.84
N ARG A 166 5.23 -0.27 -34.18
CA ARG A 166 3.92 -0.08 -34.81
C ARG A 166 3.79 1.30 -35.45
N LYS A 167 4.29 2.36 -34.81
CA LYS A 167 4.31 3.71 -35.40
C LYS A 167 5.21 3.80 -36.63
N ARG A 168 6.35 3.10 -36.67
CA ARG A 168 7.22 3.04 -37.85
C ARG A 168 6.55 2.32 -39.03
N LEU A 169 5.76 1.28 -38.75
CA LEU A 169 5.00 0.55 -39.77
C LEU A 169 3.81 1.34 -40.33
N THR A 170 3.26 2.30 -39.57
CA THR A 170 2.08 3.08 -39.97
C THR A 170 2.39 4.51 -40.44
N SER A 171 3.65 4.96 -40.35
CA SER A 171 4.08 6.31 -40.74
C SER A 171 4.89 6.40 -42.05
N GLY A 172 5.12 5.27 -42.74
CA GLY A 172 5.70 5.27 -44.08
C GLY A 172 4.73 5.86 -45.12
N PRO A 173 5.20 6.63 -46.12
CA PRO A 173 4.33 7.17 -47.17
C PRO A 173 3.67 6.01 -47.94
N MET A 174 2.33 6.03 -47.99
CA MET A 174 1.45 5.04 -48.64
C MET A 174 1.51 5.11 -50.17
N ASP A 175 2.69 5.26 -50.76
CA ASP A 175 2.88 5.27 -52.22
C ASP A 175 4.05 4.38 -52.60
N LYS A 176 3.75 3.11 -52.88
CA LYS A 176 4.35 2.26 -53.95
C LYS A 176 3.92 0.80 -53.75
N LEU A 177 2.69 0.50 -54.13
CA LEU A 177 2.34 -0.80 -54.70
C LEU A 177 1.50 -0.52 -55.94
N VAL A 178 2.20 -0.14 -57.02
CA VAL A 178 1.65 -0.18 -58.36
C VAL A 178 1.63 -1.66 -58.75
N PHE A 179 0.44 -2.23 -58.87
CA PHE A 179 0.27 -3.46 -59.64
C PHE A 179 0.17 -3.07 -61.11
N ASN A 180 1.27 -3.28 -61.85
CA ASN A 180 1.27 -3.74 -63.23
C ASN A 180 2.65 -4.30 -63.59
#